data_AF-A0AAU6KAI4-F1
#
_entry.id   AF-A0AAU6KAI4-F1
#
_cell.length_a   1.000
_cell.length_b   1.000
_cell.length_c   1.000
_cell.angle_alpha   90.00
_cell.angle_beta   90.00
_cell.angle_gamma   90.00
#
_symmetry.space_group_name_H-M   'P 1'
#
loop_
_entity.id
_entity.type
_entity.pdbx_description
1 polymer ?
#
loop_
_entity_poly.entity_id
_entity_poly.type
_entity_poly.pdbx_seq_one_letter_code
_entity_poly.pdbx_strand_id
1 'polypeptide(L)'
;MARTPKTEEVLTSLRQQVSVAVHSTRELVGKVDEAAADKERERHQTFQKRQEEGKTKTGETYEPLRRKPNLRPLPGTQGGHSVLLTFWDVLHHLGRALALSQRGASRGLAEHWGSLKYCQALSADTMTQLGLTDGGNPLGLSEEGKQIAMYYKALQSEELGHAFALAVSEQILTRRYPDHSVSFVRADTALRAGWTLTSRDKAKTKTVGYPYRPQFFAELWKPGESSRVIPIACKGNHSDRQKAYEQLASAAVHADGVHIGAWNETPALLFSTEISLTDPLTVHVLHADGPGGWLHIPDNTPATDIGLPVGDKNPAIGILKPGHGKEPDSSEPGCQVGPDYYEWFQRALARAGAAGLTAFAGDGESTAALLTTRQGSDFFQGFAHAASGSVQDLGYTLLGEKFEGTDHVFRLNGNRVQAFSGVATEVLDSLVTRKEPERHADIAAYRRRVHAWRVKRHGTFWDRTWGGVVSISRDGTVMAMRQILPFKDE
;
A
#
# COMPACT_ATOMS: atom_id res chain seq x y z
N MET A 1 -16.77 7.59 32.45
CA MET A 1 -16.04 8.26 31.37
C MET A 1 -14.59 7.81 31.43
N ALA A 2 -14.06 7.21 30.36
CA ALA A 2 -12.64 6.84 30.31
C ALA A 2 -11.78 8.11 30.34
N ARG A 3 -10.66 8.10 31.06
CA ARG A 3 -9.74 9.23 31.13
C ARG A 3 -9.09 9.44 29.76
N THR A 4 -9.21 10.63 29.19
CA THR A 4 -8.45 11.00 27.98
C THR A 4 -6.95 10.87 28.28
N PRO A 5 -6.18 10.08 27.51
CA PRO A 5 -4.77 9.88 27.79
C PRO A 5 -3.99 11.18 27.61
N LYS A 6 -2.92 11.36 28.39
CA LYS A 6 -2.02 12.51 28.17
C LYS A 6 -1.29 12.36 26.84
N THR A 7 -0.89 13.47 26.22
CA THR A 7 -0.14 13.46 24.94
C THR A 7 1.13 12.62 25.02
N GLU A 8 1.87 12.71 26.14
CA GLU A 8 3.06 11.88 26.40
C GLU A 8 2.75 10.38 26.47
N GLU A 9 1.59 10.01 27.03
CA GLU A 9 1.12 8.61 27.09
C GLU A 9 0.83 8.09 25.67
N VAL A 10 0.22 8.92 24.81
CA VAL A 10 -0.01 8.58 23.39
C VAL A 10 1.32 8.43 22.63
N LEU A 11 2.25 9.37 22.78
CA LEU A 11 3.57 9.26 22.13
C LEU A 11 4.33 8.01 22.56
N THR A 12 4.19 7.63 23.84
CA THR A 12 4.80 6.42 24.39
C THR A 12 4.11 5.14 23.92
N SER A 13 2.79 5.15 23.74
CA SER A 13 2.05 3.97 23.23
C SER A 13 2.35 3.69 21.77
N LEU A 14 2.64 4.72 20.97
CA LEU A 14 2.94 4.56 19.54
C LEU A 14 4.18 3.69 19.26
N ARG A 15 5.15 3.66 20.18
CA ARG A 15 6.34 2.79 20.11
C ARG A 15 6.14 1.41 20.74
N GLN A 16 4.98 1.15 21.35
CA GLN A 16 4.72 -0.13 22.00
C GLN A 16 4.69 -1.24 20.95
N GLN A 17 5.49 -2.28 21.17
CA GLN A 17 5.40 -3.50 20.38
C GLN A 17 4.13 -4.26 20.72
N VAL A 18 3.41 -4.65 19.69
CA VAL A 18 2.17 -5.41 19.75
C VAL A 18 2.24 -6.64 18.87
N SER A 19 1.54 -7.67 19.31
CA SER A 19 1.33 -8.92 18.59
C SER A 19 0.08 -8.77 17.72
N VAL A 20 0.26 -8.90 16.40
CA VAL A 20 -0.86 -8.96 15.45
C VAL A 20 -1.01 -10.40 14.98
N ALA A 21 -2.18 -10.99 15.21
CA ALA A 21 -2.47 -12.34 14.78
C ALA A 21 -2.56 -12.42 13.25
N VAL A 22 -1.86 -13.38 12.65
CA VAL A 22 -1.87 -13.66 11.22
C VAL A 22 -2.49 -15.04 11.01
N HIS A 23 -3.72 -15.06 10.48
CA HIS A 23 -4.47 -16.27 10.21
C HIS A 23 -4.28 -16.71 8.75
N SER A 24 -3.56 -17.81 8.55
CA SER A 24 -3.32 -18.41 7.24
C SER A 24 -3.33 -19.94 7.35
N THR A 25 -4.49 -20.54 7.07
CA THR A 25 -4.73 -21.99 7.27
C THR A 25 -5.43 -22.60 6.07
N ARG A 26 -5.37 -23.94 5.94
CA ARG A 26 -6.10 -24.66 4.88
C ARG A 26 -7.62 -24.52 5.05
N GLU A 27 -8.10 -24.46 6.29
CA GLU A 27 -9.50 -24.19 6.58
C GLU A 27 -9.94 -22.83 6.02
N LEU A 28 -9.11 -21.79 6.18
CA LEU A 28 -9.39 -20.47 5.61
C LEU A 28 -9.55 -20.54 4.09
N VAL A 29 -8.72 -21.32 3.38
CA VAL A 29 -8.87 -21.53 1.92
C VAL A 29 -10.25 -22.12 1.60
N GLY A 30 -10.63 -23.21 2.27
CA GLY A 30 -11.93 -23.85 2.06
C GLY A 30 -13.11 -22.89 2.31
N LYS A 31 -13.04 -22.08 3.37
CA LYS A 31 -14.06 -21.08 3.68
C LYS A 31 -14.14 -19.94 2.65
N VAL A 32 -13.00 -19.56 2.08
CA VAL A 32 -12.95 -18.57 1.00
C VAL A 32 -13.53 -19.13 -0.30
N ASP A 33 -13.29 -20.40 -0.61
CA ASP A 33 -13.87 -21.07 -1.78
C ASP A 33 -15.40 -21.20 -1.64
N GLU A 34 -15.90 -21.59 -0.45
CA GLU A 34 -17.34 -21.58 -0.12
C GLU A 34 -17.94 -20.18 -0.33
N ALA A 35 -17.34 -19.14 0.27
CA ALA A 35 -17.81 -17.77 0.13
C ALA A 35 -17.77 -17.26 -1.32
N ALA A 36 -16.76 -17.67 -2.10
CA ALA A 36 -16.66 -17.35 -3.52
C ALA A 36 -17.81 -17.96 -4.33
N ALA A 37 -18.12 -19.24 -4.08
CA ALA A 37 -19.22 -19.94 -4.73
C ALA A 37 -20.58 -19.34 -4.36
N ASP A 38 -20.78 -18.97 -3.09
CA ASP A 38 -22.01 -18.35 -2.60
C ASP A 38 -22.26 -17.00 -3.27
N LYS A 39 -21.23 -16.14 -3.32
CA LYS A 39 -21.30 -14.85 -4.04
C LYS A 39 -21.54 -15.01 -5.53
N GLU A 40 -21.02 -16.06 -6.13
CA GLU A 40 -21.27 -16.35 -7.54
C GLU A 40 -22.74 -16.74 -7.79
N ARG A 41 -23.34 -17.54 -6.90
CA ARG A 41 -24.77 -17.88 -6.95
C ARG A 41 -25.64 -16.65 -6.75
N GLU A 42 -25.32 -15.79 -5.78
CA GLU A 42 -26.03 -14.51 -5.56
C GLU A 42 -25.97 -13.60 -6.81
N ARG A 43 -24.80 -13.49 -7.45
CA ARG A 43 -24.63 -12.70 -8.68
C ARG A 43 -25.46 -13.25 -9.83
N HIS A 44 -25.45 -14.57 -10.02
CA HIS A 44 -26.22 -15.21 -11.08
C HIS A 44 -27.73 -15.03 -10.87
N GLN A 45 -28.23 -15.22 -9.64
CA GLN A 45 -29.64 -14.96 -9.29
C GLN A 45 -30.03 -13.49 -9.51
N THR A 46 -29.15 -12.55 -9.13
CA THR A 46 -29.38 -11.13 -9.36
C THR A 46 -29.43 -10.81 -10.86
N PHE A 47 -28.58 -11.43 -11.67
CA PHE A 47 -28.59 -11.28 -13.12
C PHE A 47 -29.89 -11.82 -13.74
N GLN A 48 -30.30 -13.04 -13.37
CA GLN A 48 -31.57 -13.64 -13.82
C GLN A 48 -32.77 -12.75 -13.50
N LYS A 49 -32.86 -12.26 -12.26
CA LYS A 49 -33.92 -11.34 -11.84
C LYS A 49 -33.91 -10.05 -12.68
N ARG A 50 -32.74 -9.47 -12.96
CA ARG A 50 -32.65 -8.28 -13.80
C ARG A 50 -33.04 -8.55 -15.26
N GLN A 51 -32.77 -9.75 -15.76
CA GLN A 51 -33.16 -10.17 -17.10
C GLN A 51 -34.68 -10.32 -17.21
N GLU A 52 -35.31 -10.97 -16.23
CA GLU A 52 -36.78 -11.08 -16.13
C GLU A 52 -37.46 -9.70 -16.01
N GLU A 53 -36.86 -8.77 -15.28
CA GLU A 53 -37.34 -7.38 -15.13
C GLU A 53 -37.04 -6.48 -16.36
N GLY A 54 -36.42 -7.00 -17.42
CA GLY A 54 -36.03 -6.22 -18.61
C GLY A 54 -34.97 -5.14 -18.33
N LYS A 55 -34.19 -5.29 -17.25
CA LYS A 55 -33.15 -4.33 -16.80
C LYS A 55 -31.74 -4.71 -17.26
N THR A 56 -31.61 -5.67 -18.16
CA THR A 56 -30.38 -6.06 -18.86
C THR A 56 -30.46 -5.59 -20.31
N LYS A 57 -29.30 -5.30 -20.93
CA LYS A 57 -29.25 -4.92 -22.34
C LYS A 57 -29.61 -6.13 -23.22
N THR A 58 -30.23 -5.88 -24.37
CA THR A 58 -30.51 -6.94 -25.35
C THR A 58 -29.22 -7.64 -25.76
N GLY A 59 -29.15 -8.96 -25.56
CA GLY A 59 -27.97 -9.78 -25.86
C GLY A 59 -26.90 -9.82 -24.75
N GLU A 60 -27.13 -9.19 -23.59
CA GLU A 60 -26.24 -9.30 -22.43
C GLU A 60 -26.28 -10.72 -21.87
N THR A 61 -25.11 -11.33 -21.66
CA THR A 61 -24.98 -12.68 -21.08
C THR A 61 -24.29 -12.61 -19.72
N TYR A 62 -24.53 -13.62 -18.88
CA TYR A 62 -23.92 -13.70 -17.57
C TYR A 62 -22.45 -14.10 -17.68
N GLU A 63 -21.56 -13.25 -17.20
CA GLU A 63 -20.13 -13.55 -17.09
C GLU A 63 -19.73 -13.77 -15.62
N PRO A 64 -19.23 -14.98 -15.29
CA PRO A 64 -18.69 -15.26 -13.96
C PRO A 64 -17.48 -14.41 -13.62
N LEU A 65 -17.31 -14.05 -12.34
CA LEU A 65 -16.10 -13.34 -11.94
C LEU A 65 -14.89 -14.28 -11.97
N ARG A 66 -13.90 -13.92 -12.77
CA ARG A 66 -12.59 -14.54 -12.72
C ARG A 66 -11.93 -14.25 -11.35
N ARG A 67 -11.30 -15.27 -10.79
CA ARG A 67 -10.67 -15.23 -9.47
C ARG A 67 -9.31 -15.88 -9.56
N LYS A 68 -8.38 -15.36 -8.76
CA LYS A 68 -7.02 -15.88 -8.71
C LYS A 68 -7.04 -17.36 -8.30
N PRO A 69 -6.52 -18.29 -9.14
CA PRO A 69 -6.55 -19.71 -8.83
C PRO A 69 -5.45 -20.08 -7.83
N ASN A 70 -5.52 -21.32 -7.33
CA ASN A 70 -4.48 -21.95 -6.50
C ASN A 70 -4.14 -21.17 -5.23
N LEU A 71 -5.15 -20.59 -4.58
CA LEU A 71 -4.97 -19.97 -3.27
C LEU A 71 -4.53 -21.02 -2.25
N ARG A 72 -3.52 -20.66 -1.45
CA ARG A 72 -2.91 -21.52 -0.44
C ARG A 72 -2.62 -20.72 0.83
N PRO A 73 -2.51 -21.39 1.98
CA PRO A 73 -1.96 -20.79 3.18
C PRO A 73 -0.48 -20.47 2.96
N LEU A 74 0.05 -19.48 3.69
CA LEU A 74 1.47 -19.16 3.63
C LEU A 74 2.34 -20.39 3.96
N PRO A 75 3.50 -20.58 3.30
CA PRO A 75 4.37 -21.72 3.57
C PRO A 75 4.91 -21.67 5.01
N GLY A 76 4.93 -22.82 5.70
CA GLY A 76 5.48 -22.95 7.06
C GLY A 76 4.46 -22.85 8.20
N THR A 77 3.15 -22.86 7.93
CA THR A 77 2.12 -22.67 8.98
C THR A 77 1.37 -23.95 9.37
N GLN A 78 1.77 -24.54 10.51
CA GLN A 78 0.84 -25.28 11.37
C GLN A 78 0.85 -24.60 12.74
N GLY A 79 -0.20 -23.82 13.05
CA GLY A 79 -0.34 -23.03 14.29
C GLY A 79 -0.09 -21.54 14.09
N GLY A 80 -1.00 -20.70 14.60
CA GLY A 80 -1.10 -19.27 14.33
C GLY A 80 0.22 -18.50 14.43
N HIS A 81 0.54 -17.76 13.37
CA HIS A 81 1.64 -16.80 13.39
C HIS A 81 1.14 -15.50 14.03
N SER A 82 1.98 -14.89 14.86
CA SER A 82 1.87 -13.47 15.16
C SER A 82 3.05 -12.73 14.53
N VAL A 83 2.81 -11.48 14.16
CA VAL A 83 3.88 -10.55 13.81
C VAL A 83 3.97 -9.49 14.88
N LEU A 84 5.21 -9.16 15.26
CA LEU A 84 5.47 -8.03 16.15
C LEU A 84 5.56 -6.77 15.30
N LEU A 85 4.69 -5.81 15.60
CA LEU A 85 4.63 -4.51 14.95
C LEU A 85 4.54 -3.42 16.03
N THR A 86 4.75 -2.16 15.65
CA THR A 86 4.36 -1.02 16.48
C THR A 86 3.24 -0.25 15.77
N PHE A 87 2.45 0.53 16.52
CA PHE A 87 1.40 1.35 15.90
C PHE A 87 1.99 2.37 14.96
N TRP A 88 3.11 2.98 15.35
CA TRP A 88 3.78 3.97 14.53
C TRP A 88 4.30 3.38 13.21
N ASP A 89 4.83 2.15 13.22
CA ASP A 89 5.24 1.46 11.99
C ASP A 89 4.05 1.17 11.05
N VAL A 90 2.88 0.83 11.61
CA VAL A 90 1.65 0.61 10.81
C VAL A 90 1.16 1.93 10.20
N LEU A 91 1.14 3.01 10.99
CA LEU A 91 0.77 4.34 10.48
C LEU A 91 1.76 4.87 9.45
N HIS A 92 3.05 4.51 9.57
CA HIS A 92 4.06 4.80 8.56
C HIS A 92 3.75 4.15 7.22
N HIS A 93 3.42 2.84 7.22
CA HIS A 93 2.96 2.16 6.02
C HIS A 93 1.72 2.83 5.40
N LEU A 94 0.77 3.28 6.25
CA LEU A 94 -0.40 3.99 5.78
C LEU A 94 -0.06 5.35 5.15
N GLY A 95 0.75 6.17 5.81
CA GLY A 95 1.19 7.46 5.28
C GLY A 95 1.88 7.31 3.93
N ARG A 96 2.77 6.32 3.82
CA ARG A 96 3.47 5.99 2.57
C ARG A 96 2.52 5.52 1.47
N ALA A 97 1.50 4.73 1.82
CA ALA A 97 0.49 4.22 0.91
C ALA A 97 -0.48 5.29 0.40
N LEU A 98 -0.79 6.29 1.24
CA LEU A 98 -1.71 7.38 0.92
C LEU A 98 -1.05 8.49 0.10
N ALA A 99 0.28 8.59 0.06
CA ALA A 99 1.00 9.70 -0.56
C ALA A 99 0.64 9.96 -2.05
N LEU A 100 0.12 8.96 -2.78
CA LEU A 100 -0.35 9.09 -4.17
C LEU A 100 -1.85 8.79 -4.35
N SER A 101 -2.64 8.86 -3.28
CA SER A 101 -4.03 8.40 -3.30
C SER A 101 -4.97 9.28 -4.15
N GLN A 102 -4.65 10.56 -4.35
CA GLN A 102 -5.47 11.55 -5.07
C GLN A 102 -6.90 11.66 -4.48
N ARG A 103 -7.06 11.34 -3.20
CA ARG A 103 -8.34 11.33 -2.48
C ARG A 103 -8.58 12.62 -1.69
N GLY A 104 -7.54 13.45 -1.48
CA GLY A 104 -7.62 14.70 -0.73
C GLY A 104 -8.11 15.89 -1.57
N ALA A 105 -8.84 16.81 -0.92
CA ALA A 105 -9.23 18.09 -1.52
C ALA A 105 -8.07 19.11 -1.57
N SER A 106 -7.06 18.93 -0.71
CA SER A 106 -5.78 19.64 -0.79
C SER A 106 -4.87 18.90 -1.78
N ARG A 107 -4.39 19.63 -2.80
CA ARG A 107 -3.52 19.11 -3.87
C ARG A 107 -2.28 18.41 -3.29
N GLY A 108 -2.22 17.07 -3.36
CA GLY A 108 -1.03 16.20 -3.23
C GLY A 108 -0.25 16.20 -1.91
N LEU A 109 -0.11 17.34 -1.23
CA LEU A 109 0.88 17.56 -0.17
C LEU A 109 0.47 16.96 1.19
N ALA A 110 -0.83 16.90 1.50
CA ALA A 110 -1.31 16.56 2.85
C ALA A 110 -1.82 15.12 2.99
N GLU A 111 -1.81 14.30 1.92
CA GLU A 111 -2.45 12.98 1.97
C GLU A 111 -1.75 12.01 2.92
N HIS A 112 -0.41 12.06 3.02
CA HIS A 112 0.36 11.22 3.92
C HIS A 112 0.04 11.50 5.41
N TRP A 113 -0.29 12.76 5.74
CA TRP A 113 -0.75 13.16 7.07
C TRP A 113 -2.12 12.60 7.45
N GLY A 114 -2.88 12.06 6.49
CA GLY A 114 -4.13 11.35 6.75
C GLY A 114 -3.99 10.18 7.72
N SER A 115 -2.80 9.61 7.87
CA SER A 115 -2.49 8.57 8.85
C SER A 115 -2.57 9.05 10.31
N LEU A 116 -2.30 10.34 10.58
CA LEU A 116 -2.21 10.90 11.93
C LEU A 116 -3.54 10.86 12.69
N LYS A 117 -4.68 10.82 11.97
CA LYS A 117 -6.01 10.68 12.59
C LYS A 117 -6.20 9.34 13.34
N TYR A 118 -5.29 8.38 13.12
CA TYR A 118 -5.33 7.07 13.77
C TYR A 118 -4.29 6.91 14.91
N CYS A 119 -3.56 7.96 15.29
CA CYS A 119 -2.57 7.91 16.39
C CYS A 119 -3.15 7.44 17.73
N GLN A 120 -4.46 7.56 17.92
CA GLN A 120 -5.17 7.08 19.11
C GLN A 120 -6.18 5.98 18.80
N ALA A 121 -6.30 5.50 17.57
CA ALA A 121 -7.35 4.54 17.19
C ALA A 121 -7.05 3.10 17.66
N LEU A 122 -5.79 2.81 17.97
CA LEU A 122 -5.30 1.49 18.32
C LEU A 122 -4.73 1.48 19.74
N SER A 123 -4.91 0.38 20.44
CA SER A 123 -4.32 0.15 21.76
C SER A 123 -3.96 -1.32 21.93
N ALA A 124 -2.95 -1.60 22.75
CA ALA A 124 -2.72 -2.94 23.24
C ALA A 124 -3.90 -3.33 24.13
N ASP A 125 -4.33 -4.59 24.09
CA ASP A 125 -5.45 -5.07 24.87
C ASP A 125 -5.20 -4.89 26.38
N THR A 126 -6.22 -4.33 27.02
CA THR A 126 -6.35 -4.04 28.45
C THR A 126 -6.14 -5.25 29.35
N MET A 127 -6.52 -6.48 28.95
CA MET A 127 -6.33 -7.66 29.81
C MET A 127 -4.86 -8.08 29.96
N THR A 128 -4.04 -7.85 28.94
CA THR A 128 -2.58 -8.04 28.99
C THR A 128 -1.86 -6.96 29.78
N GLN A 129 -2.37 -5.72 29.82
CA GLN A 129 -1.80 -4.67 30.67
C GLN A 129 -1.91 -4.99 32.18
N LEU A 130 -2.84 -5.89 32.55
CA LEU A 130 -3.00 -6.41 33.91
C LEU A 130 -2.21 -7.71 34.17
N GLY A 131 -1.40 -8.17 33.21
CA GLY A 131 -0.53 -9.35 33.38
C GLY A 131 -1.25 -10.70 33.38
N LEU A 132 -2.46 -10.78 32.81
CA LEU A 132 -3.33 -11.96 32.94
C LEU A 132 -3.21 -12.99 31.79
N THR A 133 -2.33 -12.79 30.80
CA THR A 133 -2.12 -13.78 29.72
C THR A 133 -0.66 -13.89 29.27
N ASP A 134 -0.21 -15.12 29.01
CA ASP A 134 1.15 -15.49 28.52
C ASP A 134 1.37 -15.23 27.01
N GLY A 135 0.41 -14.57 26.33
CA GLY A 135 0.32 -14.49 24.86
C GLY A 135 0.95 -13.27 24.18
N GLY A 136 1.64 -12.41 24.92
CA GLY A 136 2.09 -11.09 24.43
C GLY A 136 0.93 -10.09 24.29
N ASN A 137 1.23 -8.80 24.08
CA ASN A 137 0.23 -7.72 24.00
C ASN A 137 -0.57 -7.79 22.68
N PRO A 138 -1.81 -8.31 22.65
CA PRO A 138 -2.64 -8.34 21.45
C PRO A 138 -3.03 -6.91 21.09
N LEU A 139 -3.21 -6.64 19.81
CA LEU A 139 -3.67 -5.35 19.33
C LEU A 139 -5.20 -5.31 19.20
N GLY A 140 -5.85 -4.23 19.65
CA GLY A 140 -7.28 -3.97 19.42
C GLY A 140 -7.58 -2.49 19.18
N LEU A 141 -8.86 -2.17 18.98
CA LEU A 141 -9.30 -0.77 18.92
C LEU A 141 -9.34 -0.17 20.33
N SER A 142 -8.85 1.07 20.43
CA SER A 142 -9.08 1.89 21.62
C SER A 142 -10.54 2.38 21.66
N GLU A 143 -10.97 2.98 22.77
CA GLU A 143 -12.30 3.62 22.85
C GLU A 143 -12.51 4.70 21.78
N GLU A 144 -11.50 5.53 21.50
CA GLU A 144 -11.53 6.51 20.42
C GLU A 144 -11.66 5.83 19.05
N GLY A 145 -10.91 4.74 18.84
CA GLY A 145 -10.99 3.93 17.63
C GLY A 145 -12.37 3.34 17.40
N LYS A 146 -13.02 2.83 18.46
CA LYS A 146 -14.41 2.31 18.42
C LYS A 146 -15.40 3.43 18.11
N GLN A 147 -15.22 4.62 18.68
CA GLN A 147 -16.09 5.77 18.40
C GLN A 147 -15.98 6.21 16.94
N ILE A 148 -14.77 6.29 16.38
CA ILE A 148 -14.58 6.53 14.94
C ILE A 148 -15.27 5.43 14.11
N ALA A 149 -15.17 4.17 14.51
CA ALA A 149 -15.81 3.06 13.81
C ALA A 149 -17.34 3.22 13.74
N MET A 150 -17.98 3.83 14.74
CA MET A 150 -19.43 4.07 14.72
C MET A 150 -19.86 5.05 13.62
N TYR A 151 -19.03 6.04 13.30
CA TYR A 151 -19.37 7.10 12.34
C TYR A 151 -18.71 6.92 10.96
N TYR A 152 -17.51 6.33 10.91
CA TYR A 152 -16.66 6.22 9.72
C TYR A 152 -16.11 4.79 9.48
N LYS A 153 -16.90 3.76 9.83
CA LYS A 153 -16.55 2.33 9.73
C LYS A 153 -15.85 1.95 8.42
N ALA A 154 -16.41 2.36 7.29
CA ALA A 154 -15.92 1.96 5.97
C ALA A 154 -14.53 2.54 5.68
N LEU A 155 -14.32 3.83 5.97
CA LEU A 155 -13.05 4.50 5.73
C LEU A 155 -11.96 3.96 6.67
N GLN A 156 -12.27 3.84 7.96
CA GLN A 156 -11.33 3.32 8.96
C GLN A 156 -10.88 1.90 8.62
N SER A 157 -11.82 1.01 8.30
CA SER A 157 -11.47 -0.36 7.95
C SER A 157 -10.74 -0.50 6.61
N GLU A 158 -11.04 0.33 5.61
CA GLU A 158 -10.27 0.36 4.36
C GLU A 158 -8.82 0.79 4.60
N GLU A 159 -8.61 1.93 5.26
CA GLU A 159 -7.28 2.50 5.45
C GLU A 159 -6.42 1.67 6.42
N LEU A 160 -6.96 1.26 7.57
CA LEU A 160 -6.24 0.35 8.47
C LEU A 160 -6.01 -1.01 7.80
N GLY A 161 -6.96 -1.51 7.01
CA GLY A 161 -6.79 -2.74 6.24
C GLY A 161 -5.62 -2.66 5.25
N HIS A 162 -5.42 -1.52 4.59
CA HIS A 162 -4.23 -1.29 3.76
C HIS A 162 -2.95 -1.27 4.61
N ALA A 163 -2.96 -0.55 5.73
CA ALA A 163 -1.80 -0.38 6.60
C ALA A 163 -1.28 -1.74 7.12
N PHE A 164 -2.17 -2.57 7.67
CA PHE A 164 -1.80 -3.90 8.16
C PHE A 164 -1.39 -4.85 7.04
N ALA A 165 -2.08 -4.84 5.90
CA ALA A 165 -1.71 -5.67 4.76
C ALA A 165 -0.28 -5.37 4.28
N LEU A 166 0.11 -4.10 4.19
CA LEU A 166 1.46 -3.71 3.78
C LEU A 166 2.52 -4.05 4.83
N ALA A 167 2.27 -3.76 6.11
CA ALA A 167 3.20 -4.11 7.19
C ALA A 167 3.43 -5.62 7.31
N VAL A 168 2.36 -6.43 7.20
CA VAL A 168 2.45 -7.89 7.20
C VAL A 168 3.12 -8.40 5.91
N SER A 169 2.83 -7.79 4.76
CA SER A 169 3.50 -8.11 3.49
C SER A 169 4.99 -7.89 3.57
N GLU A 170 5.45 -6.78 4.17
CA GLU A 170 6.88 -6.51 4.32
C GLU A 170 7.57 -7.61 5.12
N GLN A 171 6.97 -8.04 6.24
CA GLN A 171 7.49 -9.15 7.05
C GLN A 171 7.54 -10.48 6.28
N ILE A 172 6.50 -10.80 5.52
CA ILE A 172 6.45 -12.03 4.70
C ILE A 172 7.54 -11.99 3.61
N LEU A 173 7.61 -10.88 2.89
CA LEU A 173 8.46 -10.76 1.71
C LEU A 173 9.94 -10.63 2.08
N THR A 174 10.28 -9.89 3.13
CA THR A 174 11.67 -9.79 3.61
C THR A 174 12.20 -11.12 4.17
N ARG A 175 11.32 -11.96 4.76
CA ARG A 175 11.71 -13.34 5.15
C ARG A 175 11.91 -14.25 3.93
N ARG A 176 11.07 -14.13 2.90
CA ARG A 176 11.14 -14.96 1.68
C ARG A 176 12.27 -14.53 0.74
N TYR A 177 12.63 -13.25 0.75
CA TYR A 177 13.64 -12.62 -0.11
C TYR A 177 14.55 -11.69 0.69
N PRO A 178 15.43 -12.23 1.57
CA PRO A 178 16.21 -11.43 2.51
C PRO A 178 17.22 -10.47 1.85
N ASP A 179 17.65 -10.79 0.62
CA ASP A 179 18.62 -9.98 -0.12
C ASP A 179 17.98 -8.92 -1.03
N HIS A 180 16.65 -8.93 -1.16
CA HIS A 180 15.90 -8.02 -2.02
C HIS A 180 15.34 -6.85 -1.21
N SER A 181 15.32 -5.68 -1.84
CA SER A 181 14.48 -4.56 -1.40
C SER A 181 13.04 -4.85 -1.75
N VAL A 182 12.14 -4.51 -0.83
CA VAL A 182 10.70 -4.53 -1.05
C VAL A 182 10.24 -3.09 -1.22
N SER A 183 9.53 -2.79 -2.31
CA SER A 183 8.92 -1.49 -2.55
C SER A 183 7.43 -1.64 -2.84
N PHE A 184 6.61 -0.91 -2.09
CA PHE A 184 5.15 -0.92 -2.30
C PHE A 184 4.73 0.25 -3.19
N VAL A 185 4.06 -0.08 -4.28
CA VAL A 185 3.61 0.89 -5.29
C VAL A 185 2.09 0.79 -5.43
N ARG A 186 1.39 1.92 -5.48
CA ARG A 186 -0.05 1.95 -5.77
C ARG A 186 -0.30 1.38 -7.16
N ALA A 187 -1.08 0.30 -7.25
CA ALA A 187 -1.27 -0.41 -8.50
C ALA A 187 -1.94 0.48 -9.56
N ASP A 188 -2.95 1.25 -9.17
CA ASP A 188 -3.63 2.21 -10.06
C ASP A 188 -2.65 3.20 -10.68
N THR A 189 -1.75 3.77 -9.87
CA THR A 189 -0.77 4.74 -10.35
C THR A 189 0.20 4.09 -11.33
N ALA A 190 0.70 2.89 -11.03
CA ALA A 190 1.58 2.17 -11.94
C ALA A 190 0.88 1.81 -13.27
N LEU A 191 -0.35 1.28 -13.21
CA LEU A 191 -1.11 0.87 -14.40
C LEU A 191 -1.54 2.06 -15.27
N ARG A 192 -1.85 3.23 -14.68
CA ARG A 192 -2.18 4.45 -15.44
C ARG A 192 -1.06 4.94 -16.35
N ALA A 193 0.17 4.44 -16.19
CA ALA A 193 1.24 4.68 -17.15
C ALA A 193 0.89 4.21 -18.57
N GLY A 194 0.08 3.15 -18.71
CA GLY A 194 -0.20 2.54 -20.01
C GLY A 194 -1.69 2.35 -20.33
N TRP A 195 -2.54 2.27 -19.31
CA TRP A 195 -3.96 1.98 -19.47
C TRP A 195 -4.87 3.09 -18.96
N THR A 196 -6.04 3.23 -19.59
CA THR A 196 -7.16 4.03 -19.11
C THR A 196 -8.02 3.15 -18.20
N LEU A 197 -7.90 3.32 -16.89
CA LEU A 197 -8.53 2.44 -15.91
C LEU A 197 -9.99 2.83 -15.66
N THR A 198 -10.31 4.12 -15.72
CA THR A 198 -11.65 4.63 -15.46
C THR A 198 -12.11 5.58 -16.56
N SER A 199 -13.43 5.74 -16.72
CA SER A 199 -13.98 6.74 -17.66
C SER A 199 -13.68 8.19 -17.28
N ARG A 200 -13.21 8.43 -16.05
CA ARG A 200 -12.76 9.76 -15.59
C ARG A 200 -11.35 10.09 -16.03
N ASP A 201 -10.58 9.08 -16.46
CA ASP A 201 -9.24 9.28 -16.98
C ASP A 201 -9.38 9.98 -18.33
N LYS A 202 -8.78 11.17 -18.49
CA LYS A 202 -8.96 12.07 -19.65
C LYS A 202 -8.35 11.54 -20.97
N ALA A 203 -7.95 10.27 -21.03
CA ALA A 203 -7.31 9.69 -22.20
C ALA A 203 -8.34 9.35 -23.29
N LYS A 204 -7.98 9.56 -24.57
CA LYS A 204 -8.82 9.24 -25.74
C LYS A 204 -8.90 7.74 -26.06
N THR A 205 -8.34 6.89 -25.20
CA THR A 205 -8.24 5.43 -25.38
C THR A 205 -9.38 4.70 -24.69
N LYS A 206 -9.72 3.52 -25.21
CA LYS A 206 -10.75 2.66 -24.61
C LYS A 206 -10.40 2.33 -23.16
N THR A 207 -11.39 2.32 -22.28
CA THR A 207 -11.18 1.92 -20.88
C THR A 207 -10.96 0.41 -20.79
N VAL A 208 -10.21 -0.05 -19.79
CA VAL A 208 -9.95 -1.49 -19.56
C VAL A 208 -11.24 -2.31 -19.42
N GLY A 209 -12.34 -1.68 -19.00
CA GLY A 209 -13.65 -2.34 -18.90
C GLY A 209 -13.76 -3.35 -17.74
N TYR A 210 -12.69 -3.53 -16.96
CA TYR A 210 -12.66 -4.40 -15.79
C TYR A 210 -12.44 -3.55 -14.52
N PRO A 211 -13.40 -3.50 -13.58
CA PRO A 211 -13.32 -2.59 -12.45
C PRO A 211 -12.37 -3.08 -11.34
N TYR A 212 -12.05 -4.38 -11.33
CA TYR A 212 -11.26 -5.01 -10.28
C TYR A 212 -9.77 -4.98 -10.59
N ARG A 213 -8.98 -4.59 -9.59
CA ARG A 213 -7.52 -4.50 -9.65
C ARG A 213 -6.94 -4.56 -8.24
N PRO A 214 -5.70 -5.06 -8.07
CA PRO A 214 -5.05 -5.04 -6.76
C PRO A 214 -4.91 -3.61 -6.26
N GLN A 215 -4.81 -3.42 -4.94
CA GLN A 215 -4.59 -2.09 -4.37
C GLN A 215 -3.13 -1.66 -4.51
N PHE A 216 -2.20 -2.61 -4.45
CA PHE A 216 -0.76 -2.36 -4.49
C PHE A 216 -0.03 -3.42 -5.30
N PHE A 217 1.17 -3.08 -5.77
CA PHE A 217 2.21 -4.02 -6.16
C PHE A 217 3.32 -3.98 -5.10
N ALA A 218 3.84 -5.15 -4.73
CA ALA A 218 5.17 -5.24 -4.14
C ALA A 218 6.19 -5.55 -5.24
N GLU A 219 7.14 -4.65 -5.45
CA GLU A 219 8.32 -4.90 -6.27
C GLU A 219 9.45 -5.45 -5.38
N LEU A 220 9.94 -6.63 -5.72
CA LEU A 220 11.12 -7.25 -5.14
C LEU A 220 12.28 -7.04 -6.08
N TRP A 221 13.35 -6.41 -5.61
CA TRP A 221 14.49 -6.08 -6.46
C TRP A 221 15.81 -6.05 -5.72
N LYS A 222 16.89 -6.45 -6.40
CA LYS A 222 18.25 -6.13 -6.00
C LYS A 222 19.11 -5.79 -7.23
N PRO A 223 20.24 -5.08 -7.05
CA PRO A 223 21.12 -4.73 -8.15
C PRO A 223 21.53 -5.94 -8.99
N GLY A 224 21.48 -5.78 -10.32
CA GLY A 224 21.86 -6.82 -11.28
C GLY A 224 20.81 -7.91 -11.54
N GLU A 225 19.66 -7.88 -10.87
CA GLU A 225 18.56 -8.83 -11.11
C GLU A 225 17.30 -8.18 -11.68
N SER A 226 16.51 -9.00 -12.37
CA SER A 226 15.15 -8.66 -12.80
C SER A 226 14.24 -8.45 -11.59
N SER A 227 13.33 -7.49 -11.68
CA SER A 227 12.32 -7.28 -10.63
C SER A 227 11.30 -8.41 -10.64
N ARG A 228 10.86 -8.84 -9.45
CA ARG A 228 9.66 -9.66 -9.29
C ARG A 228 8.53 -8.83 -8.71
N VAL A 229 7.36 -8.88 -9.32
CA VAL A 229 6.21 -8.08 -8.93
C VAL A 229 5.10 -8.99 -8.40
N ILE A 230 4.61 -8.66 -7.22
CA ILE A 230 3.54 -9.39 -6.54
C ILE A 230 2.35 -8.44 -6.31
N PRO A 231 1.25 -8.58 -7.05
CA PRO A 231 -0.03 -7.99 -6.72
C PRO A 231 -0.46 -8.26 -5.27
N ILE A 232 -0.84 -7.19 -4.57
CA ILE A 232 -1.43 -7.23 -3.23
C ILE A 232 -2.87 -6.74 -3.32
N ALA A 233 -3.80 -7.64 -3.00
CA ALA A 233 -5.21 -7.31 -2.86
C ALA A 233 -5.58 -7.34 -1.38
N CYS A 234 -6.08 -6.23 -0.84
CA CYS A 234 -6.33 -6.09 0.59
C CYS A 234 -7.65 -5.37 0.87
N LYS A 235 -8.33 -5.81 1.93
CA LYS A 235 -9.52 -5.17 2.50
C LYS A 235 -9.43 -5.18 4.02
N GLY A 236 -10.25 -4.36 4.67
CA GLY A 236 -10.50 -4.48 6.11
C GLY A 236 -12.00 -4.42 6.39
N ASN A 237 -12.39 -4.88 7.57
CA ASN A 237 -13.78 -4.80 8.05
C ASN A 237 -13.81 -4.66 9.58
N HIS A 238 -14.90 -4.09 10.10
CA HIS A 238 -15.24 -4.15 11.53
C HIS A 238 -16.38 -5.14 11.79
N SER A 239 -16.49 -6.18 10.99
CA SER A 239 -17.51 -7.20 11.11
C SER A 239 -16.86 -8.47 11.65
N ASP A 240 -17.52 -9.60 11.47
CA ASP A 240 -17.01 -10.89 11.89
C ASP A 240 -16.08 -11.53 10.84
N ARG A 241 -15.50 -12.65 11.26
CA ARG A 241 -14.69 -13.54 10.43
C ARG A 241 -15.39 -14.02 9.14
N GLN A 242 -16.72 -14.17 9.13
CA GLN A 242 -17.42 -14.56 7.89
C GLN A 242 -17.26 -13.48 6.82
N LYS A 243 -17.29 -12.20 7.22
CA LYS A 243 -16.98 -11.10 6.31
C LYS A 243 -15.57 -11.15 5.76
N ALA A 244 -14.60 -11.63 6.54
CA ALA A 244 -13.23 -11.80 6.08
C ALA A 244 -13.13 -12.81 4.92
N TYR A 245 -13.93 -13.88 4.95
CA TYR A 245 -13.97 -14.88 3.87
C TYR A 245 -14.50 -14.27 2.56
N GLU A 246 -15.60 -13.52 2.61
CA GLU A 246 -16.13 -12.79 1.45
C GLU A 246 -15.13 -11.77 0.91
N GLN A 247 -14.40 -11.09 1.80
CA GLN A 247 -13.40 -10.11 1.42
C GLN A 247 -12.20 -10.74 0.72
N LEU A 248 -11.73 -11.89 1.19
CA LEU A 248 -10.66 -12.65 0.52
C LEU A 248 -11.12 -13.22 -0.83
N ALA A 249 -12.35 -13.74 -0.91
CA ALA A 249 -12.94 -14.18 -2.18
C ALA A 249 -13.03 -13.03 -3.19
N SER A 250 -13.38 -11.83 -2.72
CA SER A 250 -13.35 -10.62 -3.53
C SER A 250 -11.93 -10.18 -3.86
N ALA A 251 -10.99 -10.22 -2.92
CA ALA A 251 -9.58 -9.90 -3.14
C ALA A 251 -8.96 -10.79 -4.24
N ALA A 252 -9.41 -12.04 -4.36
CA ALA A 252 -9.00 -12.94 -5.45
C ALA A 252 -9.44 -12.44 -6.83
N VAL A 253 -10.60 -11.77 -6.95
CA VAL A 253 -11.04 -11.09 -8.19
C VAL A 253 -10.13 -9.89 -8.49
N HIS A 254 -9.80 -9.10 -7.46
CA HIS A 254 -8.92 -7.95 -7.60
C HIS A 254 -7.51 -8.34 -8.05
N ALA A 255 -6.90 -9.35 -7.41
CA ALA A 255 -5.57 -9.84 -7.75
C ALA A 255 -5.49 -10.39 -9.17
N ASP A 256 -6.57 -11.00 -9.66
CA ASP A 256 -6.63 -11.63 -10.99
C ASP A 256 -6.87 -10.63 -12.14
N GLY A 257 -7.30 -9.40 -11.83
CA GLY A 257 -7.45 -8.33 -12.81
C GLY A 257 -6.14 -7.88 -13.47
N VAL A 258 -4.98 -8.33 -12.98
CA VAL A 258 -3.66 -8.01 -13.54
C VAL A 258 -2.80 -9.26 -13.67
N HIS A 259 -2.29 -9.52 -14.88
CA HIS A 259 -1.34 -10.60 -15.15
C HIS A 259 0.00 -10.01 -15.59
N ILE A 260 1.09 -10.45 -14.97
CA ILE A 260 2.47 -10.14 -15.32
C ILE A 260 3.10 -11.44 -15.82
N GLY A 261 3.33 -11.51 -17.13
CA GLY A 261 3.67 -12.72 -17.85
C GLY A 261 2.45 -13.51 -18.33
N ALA A 262 2.59 -14.83 -18.35
CA ALA A 262 1.58 -15.71 -18.92
C ALA A 262 0.32 -15.82 -18.05
N TRP A 263 -0.72 -16.34 -18.67
CA TRP A 263 -2.04 -16.53 -18.06
C TRP A 263 -1.95 -17.31 -16.75
N ASN A 264 -2.51 -16.72 -15.68
CA ASN A 264 -2.61 -17.29 -14.34
C ASN A 264 -1.29 -17.53 -13.60
N GLU A 265 -0.13 -17.19 -14.16
CA GLU A 265 1.17 -17.45 -13.53
C GLU A 265 1.63 -16.37 -12.55
N THR A 266 0.98 -15.21 -12.51
CA THR A 266 1.39 -14.11 -11.62
C THR A 266 1.17 -14.48 -10.15
N PRO A 267 2.16 -14.38 -9.25
CA PRO A 267 1.93 -14.61 -7.82
C PRO A 267 1.00 -13.54 -7.22
N ALA A 268 0.42 -13.78 -6.06
CA ALA A 268 -0.38 -12.75 -5.37
C ALA A 268 -0.43 -12.95 -3.85
N LEU A 269 -0.59 -11.87 -3.11
CA LEU A 269 -0.95 -11.88 -1.69
C LEU A 269 -2.33 -11.25 -1.49
N LEU A 270 -3.17 -11.94 -0.73
CA LEU A 270 -4.56 -11.56 -0.49
C LEU A 270 -4.76 -11.36 1.01
N PHE A 271 -5.32 -10.22 1.40
CA PHE A 271 -5.51 -9.86 2.80
C PHE A 271 -6.95 -9.45 3.11
N SER A 272 -7.42 -9.86 4.29
CA SER A 272 -8.56 -9.25 4.96
C SER A 272 -8.19 -8.97 6.42
N THR A 273 -8.32 -7.72 6.85
CA THR A 273 -8.08 -7.34 8.25
C THR A 273 -9.41 -7.28 8.99
N GLU A 274 -9.56 -8.14 10.00
CA GLU A 274 -10.68 -8.15 10.94
C GLU A 274 -10.36 -7.20 12.10
N ILE A 275 -11.09 -6.08 12.16
CA ILE A 275 -10.96 -5.02 13.16
C ILE A 275 -12.16 -5.10 14.10
N SER A 276 -12.16 -6.12 14.97
CA SER A 276 -13.23 -6.31 15.96
C SER A 276 -13.30 -5.13 16.94
N LEU A 277 -14.51 -4.88 17.45
CA LEU A 277 -14.73 -3.92 18.53
C LEU A 277 -14.38 -4.49 19.90
N THR A 278 -14.30 -5.82 20.01
CA THR A 278 -14.15 -6.56 21.28
C THR A 278 -12.95 -7.49 21.29
N ASP A 279 -12.59 -8.05 20.14
CA ASP A 279 -11.53 -9.05 20.02
C ASP A 279 -10.24 -8.43 19.47
N PRO A 280 -9.10 -9.10 19.70
CA PRO A 280 -7.85 -8.72 19.06
C PRO A 280 -7.96 -8.69 17.53
N LEU A 281 -7.34 -7.68 16.94
CA LEU A 281 -7.20 -7.50 15.51
C LEU A 281 -6.49 -8.71 14.90
N THR A 282 -7.08 -9.24 13.83
CA THR A 282 -6.55 -10.39 13.11
C THR A 282 -6.40 -10.06 11.62
N VAL A 283 -5.25 -10.41 11.05
CA VAL A 283 -4.98 -10.31 9.62
C VAL A 283 -5.10 -11.69 9.00
N HIS A 284 -6.12 -11.89 8.17
CA HIS A 284 -6.28 -13.09 7.36
C HIS A 284 -5.47 -12.94 6.08
N VAL A 285 -4.65 -13.94 5.76
CA VAL A 285 -3.80 -13.91 4.57
C VAL A 285 -3.82 -15.23 3.82
N LEU A 286 -3.97 -15.14 2.50
CA LEU A 286 -3.77 -16.24 1.56
C LEU A 286 -2.79 -15.79 0.48
N HIS A 287 -2.12 -16.73 -0.16
CA HIS A 287 -1.28 -16.43 -1.30
C HIS A 287 -1.59 -17.36 -2.48
N ALA A 288 -1.41 -16.84 -3.69
CA ALA A 288 -1.29 -17.67 -4.88
C ALA A 288 0.20 -17.79 -5.20
N ASP A 289 0.73 -19.01 -5.20
CA ASP A 289 2.06 -19.24 -5.72
C ASP A 289 1.99 -19.27 -7.25
N GLY A 290 2.82 -18.46 -7.88
CA GLY A 290 2.84 -18.31 -9.32
C GLY A 290 4.29 -18.17 -9.80
N PRO A 291 4.72 -18.93 -10.81
CA PRO A 291 6.11 -18.89 -11.29
C PRO A 291 6.44 -17.56 -11.98
N GLY A 292 5.42 -16.81 -12.42
CA GLY A 292 5.57 -15.53 -13.11
C GLY A 292 5.81 -14.35 -12.18
N GLY A 293 5.41 -13.16 -12.65
CA GLY A 293 5.67 -11.89 -11.98
C GLY A 293 7.09 -11.34 -12.20
N TRP A 294 7.95 -12.07 -12.90
CA TRP A 294 9.30 -11.60 -13.24
C TRP A 294 9.27 -10.68 -14.46
N LEU A 295 9.84 -9.49 -14.31
CA LEU A 295 10.08 -8.54 -15.38
C LEU A 295 11.47 -8.84 -15.96
N HIS A 296 11.58 -9.93 -16.70
CA HIS A 296 12.86 -10.33 -17.32
C HIS A 296 13.30 -9.26 -18.31
N ILE A 297 14.36 -8.54 -17.96
CA ILE A 297 15.00 -7.58 -18.86
C ILE A 297 16.20 -8.29 -19.51
N PRO A 298 16.40 -8.16 -20.84
CA PRO A 298 17.59 -8.68 -21.49
C PRO A 298 18.88 -8.19 -20.82
N ASP A 299 19.88 -9.08 -20.67
CA ASP A 299 21.13 -8.78 -19.95
C ASP A 299 21.92 -7.57 -20.52
N ASN A 300 21.65 -7.21 -21.78
CA ASN A 300 22.29 -6.09 -22.47
C ASN A 300 21.59 -4.74 -22.26
N THR A 301 20.45 -4.67 -21.57
CA THR A 301 19.77 -3.40 -21.30
C THR A 301 20.52 -2.65 -20.18
N PRO A 302 21.08 -1.46 -20.43
CA PRO A 302 21.76 -0.68 -19.40
C PRO A 302 20.87 -0.41 -18.19
N ALA A 303 21.37 -0.57 -16.97
CA ALA A 303 20.61 -0.26 -15.75
C ALA A 303 20.15 1.21 -15.67
N THR A 304 20.85 2.12 -16.37
CA THR A 304 20.49 3.53 -16.55
C THR A 304 19.16 3.71 -17.27
N ASP A 305 18.79 2.75 -18.12
CA ASP A 305 17.60 2.84 -18.95
C ASP A 305 16.33 2.72 -18.12
N ILE A 306 16.40 2.10 -16.92
CA ILE A 306 15.29 2.04 -15.96
C ILE A 306 14.90 3.45 -15.45
N GLY A 307 15.82 4.43 -15.51
CA GLY A 307 15.57 5.80 -15.11
C GLY A 307 14.99 6.72 -16.18
N LEU A 308 14.92 6.26 -17.42
CA LEU A 308 14.34 7.04 -18.51
C LEU A 308 12.85 7.35 -18.24
N PRO A 309 12.33 8.46 -18.78
CA PRO A 309 10.91 8.75 -18.74
C PRO A 309 10.08 7.56 -19.24
N VAL A 310 8.97 7.30 -18.57
CA VAL A 310 8.01 6.29 -19.02
C VAL A 310 7.29 6.90 -20.21
N GLY A 311 7.68 6.49 -21.42
CA GLY A 311 6.98 6.89 -22.63
C GLY A 311 5.52 6.40 -22.62
N ASP A 312 4.68 7.06 -23.41
CA ASP A 312 3.25 6.72 -23.59
C ASP A 312 3.09 5.43 -24.43
N LYS A 313 3.47 4.29 -23.83
CA LYS A 313 3.08 2.98 -24.36
C LYS A 313 1.59 2.79 -24.05
N ASN A 314 0.84 2.28 -25.01
CA ASN A 314 -0.56 1.87 -24.82
C ASN A 314 -0.64 0.36 -25.07
N PRO A 315 -0.26 -0.50 -24.09
CA PRO A 315 -0.39 -1.93 -24.26
C PRO A 315 -1.84 -2.30 -24.56
N ALA A 316 -2.02 -3.44 -25.24
CA ALA A 316 -3.35 -3.94 -25.54
C ALA A 316 -4.18 -4.11 -24.25
N ILE A 317 -5.49 -3.89 -24.38
CA ILE A 317 -6.43 -4.13 -23.28
C ILE A 317 -6.79 -5.61 -23.28
N GLY A 318 -6.85 -6.16 -22.07
CA GLY A 318 -7.23 -7.54 -21.84
C GLY A 318 -6.05 -8.42 -21.45
N ILE A 319 -6.39 -9.62 -21.06
CA ILE A 319 -5.49 -10.67 -20.64
C ILE A 319 -5.71 -11.84 -21.60
N LEU A 320 -4.65 -12.22 -22.29
CA LEU A 320 -4.64 -13.32 -23.24
C LEU A 320 -4.75 -14.64 -22.48
N LYS A 321 -5.86 -15.33 -22.72
CA LYS A 321 -6.13 -16.67 -22.28
C LYS A 321 -5.75 -17.64 -23.40
N PRO A 322 -4.78 -18.55 -23.17
CA PRO A 322 -4.41 -19.54 -24.15
C PRO A 322 -5.62 -20.39 -24.55
N GLY A 323 -5.80 -20.62 -25.85
CA GLY A 323 -6.82 -21.53 -26.35
C GLY A 323 -6.52 -22.99 -25.98
N HIS A 324 -7.56 -23.83 -25.93
CA HIS A 324 -7.38 -25.27 -25.71
C HIS A 324 -7.27 -26.02 -27.05
N GLY A 325 -6.11 -26.60 -27.32
CA GLY A 325 -5.88 -27.45 -28.50
C GLY A 325 -5.86 -26.65 -29.81
N LYS A 326 -6.97 -26.69 -30.57
CA LYS A 326 -7.13 -25.93 -31.83
C LYS A 326 -7.89 -24.61 -31.66
N GLU A 327 -8.44 -24.36 -30.47
CA GLU A 327 -9.13 -23.09 -30.21
C GLU A 327 -8.12 -21.94 -30.23
N PRO A 328 -8.47 -20.80 -30.84
CA PRO A 328 -7.61 -19.63 -30.78
C PRO A 328 -7.57 -19.06 -29.37
N ASP A 329 -6.51 -18.31 -29.08
CA ASP A 329 -6.42 -17.52 -27.86
C ASP A 329 -7.58 -16.53 -27.78
N SER A 330 -8.14 -16.37 -26.59
CA SER A 330 -9.19 -15.40 -26.30
C SER A 330 -8.66 -14.28 -25.40
N SER A 331 -9.26 -13.10 -25.47
CA SER A 331 -8.90 -11.98 -24.58
C SER A 331 -9.99 -11.77 -23.54
N GLU A 332 -9.57 -11.78 -22.27
CA GLU A 332 -10.42 -11.56 -21.10
C GLU A 332 -10.21 -10.14 -20.55
N PRO A 333 -11.20 -9.46 -19.96
CA PRO A 333 -11.00 -8.11 -19.41
C PRO A 333 -9.91 -8.06 -18.32
N GLY A 334 -9.07 -7.03 -18.35
CA GLY A 334 -8.00 -6.80 -17.38
C GLY A 334 -6.74 -6.17 -18.00
N CYS A 335 -5.64 -6.17 -17.26
CA CYS A 335 -4.34 -5.68 -17.73
C CYS A 335 -3.32 -6.81 -17.78
N GLN A 336 -2.68 -7.04 -18.93
CA GLN A 336 -1.55 -7.96 -19.03
C GLN A 336 -0.26 -7.23 -19.38
N VAL A 337 0.78 -7.47 -18.61
CA VAL A 337 2.16 -7.08 -18.94
C VAL A 337 2.85 -8.29 -19.56
N GLY A 338 2.93 -8.32 -20.88
CA GLY A 338 3.69 -9.33 -21.63
C GLY A 338 5.20 -9.02 -21.72
N PRO A 339 6.01 -9.95 -22.25
CA PRO A 339 7.46 -9.80 -22.35
C PRO A 339 7.92 -8.50 -23.04
N ASP A 340 7.25 -8.09 -24.11
CA ASP A 340 7.54 -6.85 -24.85
C ASP A 340 7.37 -5.56 -24.02
N TYR A 341 6.70 -5.67 -22.86
CA TYR A 341 6.40 -4.54 -21.98
C TYR A 341 7.10 -4.64 -20.61
N TYR A 342 7.95 -5.65 -20.36
CA TYR A 342 8.61 -5.83 -19.06
C TYR A 342 9.49 -4.65 -18.67
N GLU A 343 10.38 -4.21 -19.57
CA GLU A 343 11.26 -3.07 -19.33
C GLU A 343 10.45 -1.78 -19.07
N TRP A 344 9.42 -1.54 -19.89
CA TRP A 344 8.53 -0.39 -19.72
C TRP A 344 7.80 -0.42 -18.37
N PHE A 345 7.27 -1.58 -17.97
CA PHE A 345 6.52 -1.68 -16.72
C PHE A 345 7.46 -1.58 -15.51
N GLN A 346 8.70 -2.08 -15.61
CA GLN A 346 9.71 -1.88 -14.57
C GLN A 346 10.06 -0.41 -14.38
N ARG A 347 10.14 0.38 -15.47
CA ARG A 347 10.27 1.85 -15.39
C ARG A 347 9.05 2.48 -14.71
N ALA A 348 7.85 2.05 -15.10
CA ALA A 348 6.60 2.57 -14.53
C ALA A 348 6.52 2.35 -13.01
N LEU A 349 6.90 1.15 -12.54
CA LEU A 349 6.98 0.83 -11.12
C LEU A 349 8.05 1.65 -10.41
N ALA A 350 9.26 1.71 -10.96
CA ALA A 350 10.38 2.43 -10.35
C ALA A 350 10.08 3.93 -10.18
N ARG A 351 9.53 4.56 -11.23
CA ARG A 351 9.15 5.99 -11.19
C ARG A 351 7.96 6.24 -10.27
N ALA A 352 6.92 5.38 -10.29
CA ALA A 352 5.79 5.53 -9.38
C ALA A 352 6.20 5.31 -7.91
N GLY A 353 7.11 4.38 -7.64
CA GLY A 353 7.70 4.18 -6.32
C GLY A 353 8.46 5.42 -5.84
N ALA A 354 9.34 5.96 -6.69
CA ALA A 354 10.08 7.20 -6.43
C ALA A 354 9.14 8.41 -6.22
N ALA A 355 8.12 8.57 -7.06
CA ALA A 355 7.12 9.63 -6.93
C ALA A 355 6.37 9.56 -5.59
N GLY A 356 6.04 8.34 -5.13
CA GLY A 356 5.40 8.19 -3.83
C GLY A 356 6.31 8.54 -2.67
N LEU A 357 7.63 8.38 -2.83
CA LEU A 357 8.62 8.72 -1.82
C LEU A 357 8.84 10.24 -1.76
N THR A 358 8.91 10.92 -2.91
CA THR A 358 8.96 12.39 -2.97
C THR A 358 7.66 13.01 -2.44
N ALA A 359 6.50 12.43 -2.77
CA ALA A 359 5.21 12.89 -2.29
C ALA A 359 5.08 12.74 -0.76
N PHE A 360 5.62 11.65 -0.22
CA PHE A 360 5.68 11.40 1.21
C PHE A 360 6.57 12.41 1.96
N ALA A 361 7.68 12.84 1.34
CA ALA A 361 8.52 13.93 1.84
C ALA A 361 7.91 15.32 1.63
N GLY A 362 6.75 15.42 0.95
CA GLY A 362 6.11 16.69 0.61
C GLY A 362 6.74 17.43 -0.57
N ASP A 363 7.56 16.78 -1.40
CA ASP A 363 8.14 17.37 -2.61
C ASP A 363 7.22 17.15 -3.82
N GLY A 364 6.27 18.07 -4.02
CA GLY A 364 5.30 18.02 -5.11
C GLY A 364 5.93 18.18 -6.50
N GLU A 365 6.95 19.04 -6.64
CA GLU A 365 7.61 19.30 -7.91
C GLU A 365 8.35 18.05 -8.42
N SER A 366 9.20 17.46 -7.59
CA SER A 366 9.90 16.21 -7.93
C SER A 366 8.89 15.08 -8.16
N THR A 367 7.80 15.02 -7.39
CA THR A 367 6.70 14.06 -7.62
C THR A 367 6.07 14.23 -8.99
N ALA A 368 5.74 15.46 -9.39
CA ALA A 368 5.14 15.76 -10.68
C ALA A 368 6.06 15.36 -11.83
N ALA A 369 7.37 15.62 -11.71
CA ALA A 369 8.37 15.26 -12.72
C ALA A 369 8.53 13.74 -12.92
N LEU A 370 8.19 12.95 -11.89
CA LEU A 370 8.30 11.49 -11.92
C LEU A 370 7.08 10.81 -12.57
N LEU A 371 5.93 11.47 -12.60
CA LEU A 371 4.65 10.94 -13.09
C LEU A 371 4.31 11.45 -14.49
N THR A 372 3.56 10.65 -15.26
CA THR A 372 2.91 11.15 -16.48
C THR A 372 1.60 11.90 -16.15
N THR A 373 1.08 12.66 -17.11
CA THR A 373 -0.25 13.32 -16.98
C THR A 373 -1.36 12.32 -16.67
N ARG A 374 -1.32 11.11 -17.26
CA ARG A 374 -2.30 10.05 -16.97
C ARG A 374 -2.19 9.51 -15.55
N GLN A 375 -0.98 9.47 -15.01
CA GLN A 375 -0.75 9.11 -13.62
C GLN A 375 -1.11 10.25 -12.66
N GLY A 376 -1.35 11.46 -13.17
CA GLY A 376 -1.84 12.60 -12.41
C GLY A 376 -0.74 13.55 -11.94
N SER A 377 0.31 13.77 -12.75
CA SER A 377 1.35 14.78 -12.48
C SER A 377 0.76 16.14 -12.06
N ASP A 378 -0.32 16.56 -12.69
CA ASP A 378 -0.94 17.89 -12.50
C ASP A 378 -1.48 18.09 -11.08
N PHE A 379 -1.79 17.01 -10.34
CA PHE A 379 -2.20 17.10 -8.93
C PHE A 379 -1.08 17.61 -8.02
N PHE A 380 0.17 17.54 -8.48
CA PHE A 380 1.36 17.91 -7.72
C PHE A 380 2.05 19.18 -8.25
N GLN A 381 1.58 19.76 -9.37
CA GLN A 381 2.13 20.98 -9.99
C GLN A 381 1.58 22.29 -9.41
N GLY A 382 0.58 22.24 -8.53
CA GLY A 382 -0.10 23.43 -8.02
C GLY A 382 0.57 24.05 -6.79
N PHE A 383 0.53 25.39 -6.67
CA PHE A 383 0.96 26.12 -5.48
C PHE A 383 0.44 25.47 -4.19
N ALA A 384 1.37 24.84 -3.48
CA ALA A 384 1.52 24.91 -2.05
C ALA A 384 0.70 26.11 -1.49
N HIS A 385 -0.43 25.85 -0.81
CA HIS A 385 -1.21 26.91 -0.12
C HIS A 385 -0.26 27.86 0.61
N ALA A 386 -0.59 29.15 0.70
CA ALA A 386 0.28 30.26 1.16
C ALA A 386 1.04 30.09 2.51
N ALA A 387 0.85 28.99 3.24
CA ALA A 387 1.69 28.56 4.36
C ALA A 387 2.81 27.56 3.98
N SER A 388 2.89 27.08 2.74
CA SER A 388 3.79 25.97 2.32
C SER A 388 4.95 26.39 1.41
N GLY A 389 5.02 27.66 0.98
CA GLY A 389 6.23 28.23 0.39
C GLY A 389 7.40 28.40 1.37
N SER A 390 7.16 28.15 2.67
CA SER A 390 8.12 28.31 3.77
C SER A 390 8.34 27.02 4.59
N VAL A 391 7.74 25.88 4.19
CA VAL A 391 7.69 24.63 4.99
C VAL A 391 8.55 23.51 4.37
N GLN A 392 9.08 23.73 3.17
CA GLN A 392 9.79 22.71 2.40
C GLN A 392 11.29 23.02 2.37
N ASP A 393 12.00 22.64 3.43
CA ASP A 393 13.47 22.44 3.52
C ASP A 393 13.88 22.07 4.97
N LEU A 394 13.01 21.34 5.70
CA LEU A 394 13.31 20.94 7.07
C LEU A 394 14.18 19.69 7.05
N GLY A 395 15.47 19.91 7.25
CA GLY A 395 16.45 18.86 7.53
C GLY A 395 16.51 18.54 9.02
N TYR A 396 16.19 17.31 9.40
CA TYR A 396 16.40 16.82 10.77
C TYR A 396 17.41 15.68 10.79
N THR A 397 18.23 15.64 11.85
CA THR A 397 19.01 14.45 12.18
C THR A 397 18.23 13.65 13.20
N LEU A 398 17.76 12.47 12.80
CA LEU A 398 16.96 11.57 13.63
C LEU A 398 17.72 10.25 13.76
N LEU A 399 17.96 9.82 15.00
CA LEU A 399 18.70 8.59 15.32
C LEU A 399 20.08 8.50 14.63
N GLY A 400 20.73 9.65 14.40
CA GLY A 400 22.04 9.78 13.78
C GLY A 400 22.04 9.89 12.25
N GLU A 401 20.89 9.77 11.60
CA GLU A 401 20.75 9.86 10.15
C GLU A 401 20.06 11.17 9.74
N LYS A 402 20.43 11.72 8.58
CA LYS A 402 19.86 12.97 8.06
C LYS A 402 18.65 12.69 7.18
N PHE A 403 17.57 13.41 7.44
CA PHE A 403 16.31 13.32 6.69
C PHE A 403 15.85 14.69 6.24
N GLU A 404 15.28 14.75 5.04
CA GLU A 404 14.66 15.94 4.47
C GLU A 404 13.18 15.65 4.21
N GLY A 405 12.31 16.63 4.50
CA GLY A 405 10.89 16.48 4.27
C GLY A 405 10.06 17.66 4.77
N THR A 406 8.85 17.36 5.24
CA THR A 406 7.86 18.33 5.71
C THR A 406 7.47 18.03 7.15
N ASP A 407 7.14 19.08 7.90
CA ASP A 407 6.51 18.95 9.20
C ASP A 407 5.03 19.34 9.16
N HIS A 408 4.31 18.97 10.20
CA HIS A 408 2.94 19.35 10.44
C HIS A 408 2.70 19.53 11.93
N VAL A 409 2.10 20.65 12.31
CA VAL A 409 1.74 20.92 13.69
C VAL A 409 0.23 20.80 13.86
N PHE A 410 -0.20 19.97 14.80
CA PHE A 410 -1.61 19.78 15.14
C PHE A 410 -1.79 19.65 16.65
N ARG A 411 -3.03 19.53 17.11
CA ARG A 411 -3.35 19.31 18.52
C ARG A 411 -3.70 17.86 18.78
N LEU A 412 -3.05 17.25 19.77
CA LEU A 412 -3.31 15.90 20.26
C LEU A 412 -3.69 15.99 21.75
N ASN A 413 -4.96 15.72 22.06
CA ASN A 413 -5.55 15.92 23.39
C ASN A 413 -5.28 17.33 23.97
N GLY A 414 -5.46 18.36 23.14
CA GLY A 414 -5.29 19.76 23.51
C GLY A 414 -3.86 20.30 23.45
N ASN A 415 -2.84 19.43 23.51
CA ASN A 415 -1.44 19.85 23.41
C ASN A 415 -0.97 19.92 21.96
N ARG A 416 -0.06 20.86 21.68
CA ARG A 416 0.59 20.97 20.38
C ARG A 416 1.60 19.85 20.19
N VAL A 417 1.52 19.18 19.05
CA VAL A 417 2.47 18.17 18.60
C VAL A 417 2.99 18.52 17.22
N GLN A 418 4.27 18.27 16.99
CA GLN A 418 4.91 18.37 15.68
C GLN A 418 5.12 16.95 15.16
N ALA A 419 4.55 16.65 14.00
CA ALA A 419 4.88 15.48 13.21
C ALA A 419 5.84 15.87 12.08
N PHE A 420 6.75 14.98 11.71
CA PHE A 420 7.68 15.12 10.59
C PHE A 420 7.62 13.88 9.71
N SER A 421 7.59 14.08 8.40
CA SER A 421 7.57 13.04 7.37
C SER A 421 8.64 13.39 6.37
N GLY A 422 9.57 12.47 6.12
CA GLY A 422 10.73 12.74 5.29
C GLY A 422 11.41 11.50 4.76
N VAL A 423 12.51 11.71 4.05
CA VAL A 423 13.32 10.67 3.45
C VAL A 423 14.78 10.95 3.74
N ALA A 424 15.56 9.89 3.94
CA ALA A 424 17.00 9.98 4.10
C ALA A 424 17.61 10.84 2.99
N THR A 425 18.39 11.86 3.35
CA THR A 425 18.95 12.83 2.40
C THR A 425 19.71 12.11 1.27
N GLU A 426 20.47 11.06 1.62
CA GLU A 426 21.20 10.28 0.61
C GLU A 426 20.27 9.61 -0.40
N VAL A 427 19.10 9.13 -0.01
CA VAL A 427 18.12 8.55 -0.96
C VAL A 427 17.45 9.66 -1.77
N LEU A 428 17.02 10.74 -1.10
CA LEU A 428 16.27 11.84 -1.70
C LEU A 428 17.08 12.62 -2.74
N ASP A 429 18.38 12.82 -2.50
CA ASP A 429 19.28 13.53 -3.42
C ASP A 429 19.33 12.91 -4.82
N SER A 430 19.03 11.62 -4.99
CA SER A 430 18.94 11.00 -6.32
C SER A 430 17.68 11.41 -7.09
N LEU A 431 16.64 11.90 -6.41
CA LEU A 431 15.33 12.16 -6.99
C LEU A 431 15.01 13.64 -7.15
N VAL A 432 15.61 14.49 -6.33
CA VAL A 432 15.31 15.93 -6.32
C VAL A 432 15.83 16.61 -7.58
N THR A 433 14.91 17.23 -8.31
CA THR A 433 15.20 17.96 -9.56
C THR A 433 15.34 19.48 -9.35
N ARG A 434 14.94 20.02 -8.18
CA ARG A 434 14.94 21.47 -7.93
C ARG A 434 16.31 22.09 -7.62
N LYS A 435 17.28 21.28 -7.17
CA LYS A 435 18.62 21.78 -6.77
C LYS A 435 19.42 22.30 -7.98
N GLU A 436 19.13 21.79 -9.18
CA GLU A 436 19.84 22.10 -10.43
C GLU A 436 18.84 22.02 -11.61
N PRO A 437 18.57 23.11 -12.35
CA PRO A 437 17.54 23.15 -13.39
C PRO A 437 17.66 22.10 -14.51
N GLU A 438 18.88 21.59 -14.75
CA GLU A 438 19.16 20.57 -15.77
C GLU A 438 19.20 19.14 -15.21
N ARG A 439 19.12 18.99 -13.88
CA ARG A 439 19.26 17.71 -13.20
C ARG A 439 17.95 16.94 -13.26
N HIS A 440 18.04 15.74 -13.82
CA HIS A 440 16.95 14.80 -13.88
C HIS A 440 17.05 13.82 -12.70
N ALA A 441 15.91 13.29 -12.26
CA ALA A 441 15.88 12.24 -11.25
C ALA A 441 16.65 11.00 -11.74
N ASP A 442 17.68 10.61 -10.99
CA ASP A 442 18.45 9.39 -11.23
C ASP A 442 17.80 8.22 -10.48
N ILE A 443 16.81 7.60 -11.13
CA ILE A 443 16.07 6.45 -10.61
C ILE A 443 17.01 5.26 -10.34
N ALA A 444 18.04 5.07 -11.16
CA ALA A 444 18.95 3.95 -11.00
C ALA A 444 19.80 4.11 -9.72
N ALA A 445 20.33 5.33 -9.47
CA ALA A 445 20.98 5.64 -8.21
C ALA A 445 20.02 5.56 -7.03
N TYR A 446 18.80 6.09 -7.15
CA TYR A 446 17.76 5.97 -6.12
C TYR A 446 17.54 4.50 -5.71
N ARG A 447 17.31 3.60 -6.67
CA ARG A 447 17.08 2.17 -6.39
C ARG A 447 18.28 1.54 -5.68
N ARG A 448 19.50 1.84 -6.14
CA ARG A 448 20.74 1.36 -5.48
C ARG A 448 20.87 1.89 -4.04
N ARG A 449 20.54 3.15 -3.80
CA ARG A 449 20.61 3.77 -2.46
C ARG A 449 19.55 3.19 -1.52
N VAL A 450 18.32 2.97 -1.99
CA VAL A 450 17.29 2.23 -1.23
C VAL A 450 17.76 0.81 -0.91
N HIS A 451 18.38 0.11 -1.88
CA HIS A 451 18.91 -1.22 -1.63
C HIS A 451 20.02 -1.22 -0.59
N ALA A 452 20.95 -0.26 -0.65
CA ALA A 452 21.96 -0.09 0.38
C ALA A 452 21.35 0.28 1.75
N TRP A 453 20.29 1.08 1.78
CA TRP A 453 19.59 1.48 3.00
C TRP A 453 18.96 0.30 3.74
N ARG A 454 18.53 -0.76 3.04
CA ARG A 454 17.77 -1.89 3.63
C ARG A 454 18.43 -2.55 4.85
N VAL A 455 19.77 -2.48 4.96
CA VAL A 455 20.55 -3.08 6.05
C VAL A 455 20.77 -2.12 7.22
N LYS A 456 20.43 -0.83 7.06
CA LYS A 456 20.45 0.15 8.15
C LYS A 456 19.36 -0.16 9.17
N ARG A 457 19.49 0.47 10.33
CA ARG A 457 18.53 0.39 11.43
C ARG A 457 17.16 0.90 10.95
N HIS A 458 16.13 0.09 11.16
CA HIS A 458 14.74 0.37 10.81
C HIS A 458 13.80 -0.09 11.93
N GLY A 459 12.55 0.37 11.89
CA GLY A 459 11.54 0.19 12.93
C GLY A 459 11.28 1.46 13.75
N THR A 460 10.47 1.33 14.79
CA THR A 460 10.11 2.43 15.68
C THR A 460 10.97 2.52 16.94
N PHE A 461 11.41 3.74 17.25
CA PHE A 461 12.28 4.07 18.37
C PHE A 461 11.86 5.38 19.05
N TRP A 462 12.43 5.63 20.22
CA TRP A 462 12.40 6.94 20.84
C TRP A 462 13.73 7.66 20.60
N ASP A 463 13.69 8.83 19.98
CA ASP A 463 14.86 9.67 19.79
C ASP A 463 14.91 10.73 20.90
N ARG A 464 15.95 10.66 21.72
CA ARG A 464 16.16 11.57 22.87
C ARG A 464 16.49 12.99 22.43
N THR A 465 17.18 13.16 21.31
CA THR A 465 17.56 14.47 20.77
C THR A 465 16.35 15.15 20.15
N TRP A 466 15.55 14.39 19.40
CA TRP A 466 14.27 14.86 18.88
C TRP A 466 13.24 15.13 20.00
N GLY A 467 13.24 14.29 21.03
CA GLY A 467 12.28 14.33 22.13
C GLY A 467 10.96 13.62 21.81
N GLY A 468 10.99 12.55 21.01
CA GLY A 468 9.76 11.93 20.52
C GLY A 468 9.94 10.57 19.85
N VAL A 469 8.83 10.05 19.33
CA VAL A 469 8.78 8.77 18.61
C VAL A 469 9.22 8.94 17.16
N VAL A 470 9.98 7.98 16.63
CA VAL A 470 10.53 7.98 15.27
C VAL A 470 10.39 6.57 14.68
N SER A 471 9.77 6.42 13.51
CA SER A 471 9.76 5.19 12.70
C SER A 471 10.62 5.41 11.46
N ILE A 472 11.63 4.58 11.26
CA ILE A 472 12.45 4.55 10.03
C ILE A 472 12.12 3.29 9.25
N SER A 473 11.77 3.45 7.97
CA SER A 473 11.45 2.36 7.05
C SER A 473 12.70 1.84 6.32
N ARG A 474 12.61 0.63 5.74
CA ARG A 474 13.68 0.01 4.95
C ARG A 474 13.91 0.69 3.60
N ASP A 475 12.98 1.51 3.12
CA ASP A 475 13.12 2.33 1.91
C ASP A 475 13.70 3.73 2.18
N GLY A 476 14.08 4.02 3.42
CA GLY A 476 14.69 5.30 3.81
C GLY A 476 13.69 6.39 4.19
N THR A 477 12.39 6.09 4.20
CA THR A 477 11.39 7.04 4.72
C THR A 477 11.42 7.09 6.24
N VAL A 478 11.02 8.24 6.81
CA VAL A 478 10.91 8.44 8.26
C VAL A 478 9.59 9.13 8.59
N MET A 479 8.98 8.70 9.70
CA MET A 479 7.95 9.46 10.41
C MET A 479 8.39 9.73 11.83
N ALA A 480 8.31 10.98 12.29
CA ALA A 480 8.61 11.35 13.66
C ALA A 480 7.48 12.17 14.26
N MET A 481 7.29 12.09 15.57
CA MET A 481 6.32 12.92 16.28
C MET A 481 6.82 13.26 17.69
N ARG A 482 6.69 14.53 18.08
CA ARG A 482 7.02 15.02 19.42
C ARG A 482 5.99 16.04 19.91
N GLN A 483 5.91 16.19 21.21
CA GLN A 483 5.22 17.32 21.82
C GLN A 483 6.08 18.58 21.69
N ILE A 484 5.46 19.73 21.44
CA ILE A 484 6.12 21.03 21.40
C ILE A 484 5.45 21.98 22.40
N LEU A 485 6.20 23.00 22.83
CA LEU A 485 5.69 23.99 23.77
C LEU A 485 4.53 24.80 23.16
N PRO A 486 3.59 25.30 23.99
CA PRO A 486 2.67 26.35 23.59
C PRO A 486 3.44 27.55 23.02
N PHE A 487 2.79 28.36 22.19
CA PHE A 487 3.36 29.69 21.91
C PHE A 487 3.50 30.45 23.23
N LYS A 488 4.49 31.34 23.33
CA LYS A 488 4.72 32.12 24.55
C LYS A 488 3.53 33.01 24.96
N ASP A 489 2.53 33.15 24.09
CA ASP A 489 1.35 34.03 24.25
C ASP A 489 -0.01 33.28 24.13
N GLU A 490 -0.08 31.97 24.43
CA GLU A 490 -1.36 31.24 24.60
C GLU A 490 -1.81 31.14 26.07
#